data_AF-A0A350AHP6-F1
#
_entry.id   AF-A0A350AHP6-F1
#
_cell.length_a   1.000
_cell.length_b   1.000
_cell.length_c   1.000
_cell.angle_alpha   90.00
_cell.angle_beta   90.00
_cell.angle_gamma   90.00
#
_symmetry.space_group_name_H-M   'P 1'
#
loop_
_entity.id
_entity.type
_entity.pdbx_description
1 polymer ?
#
loop_
_entity_poly.entity_id
_entity_poly.type
_entity_poly.pdbx_seq_one_letter_code
_entity_poly.pdbx_strand_id
1 'polypeptide(L)'
;RADWGKAIAHSGMGVIFIGIAGLMAWDVEDVRTAKIGETFDVAGYSITLVDVHREPGPNYFSTKAEMLVSRAGREVAVLYP
;
A
#
# COMPACT_ATOMS: atom_id res chain seq x y z
N ARG A 1 -20.15 35.53 21.64
CA ARG A 1 -18.70 35.82 21.39
C ARG A 1 -17.81 34.66 21.83
N ALA A 2 -17.98 34.14 23.06
CA ALA A 2 -17.22 33.00 23.57
C ALA A 2 -17.38 31.72 22.73
N ASP A 3 -18.57 31.45 22.18
CA ASP A 3 -18.85 30.22 21.42
C ASP A 3 -18.03 30.12 20.13
N TRP A 4 -17.90 31.23 19.40
CA TRP A 4 -17.07 31.30 18.19
C TRP A 4 -15.57 31.14 18.49
N GLY A 5 -15.10 31.69 19.62
CA GLY A 5 -13.71 31.49 20.07
C GLY A 5 -13.41 30.03 20.39
N LYS A 6 -14.33 29.34 21.08
CA LYS A 6 -14.24 27.90 21.37
C LYS A 6 -14.21 27.06 20.09
N ALA A 7 -15.06 27.40 19.12
CA ALA A 7 -15.15 26.69 17.85
C ALA A 7 -13.86 26.82 17.02
N ILE A 8 -13.32 28.04 16.88
CA ILE A 8 -12.07 28.27 16.12
C ILE A 8 -10.89 27.55 16.79
N ALA A 9 -10.78 27.61 18.12
CA ALA A 9 -9.70 26.94 18.86
C ALA A 9 -9.67 25.41 18.65
N HIS A 10 -10.82 24.78 18.37
CA HIS A 10 -10.91 23.33 18.14
C HIS A 10 -11.09 22.96 16.66
N SER A 11 -11.25 23.93 15.77
CA SER A 11 -11.49 23.70 14.33
C SER A 11 -10.33 22.95 13.66
N GLY A 12 -9.10 23.11 14.14
CA GLY A 12 -7.92 22.40 13.62
C GLY A 12 -8.06 20.88 13.66
N MET A 13 -8.71 20.31 14.68
CA MET A 13 -8.98 18.87 14.76
C MET A 13 -9.94 18.43 13.64
N GLY A 14 -10.97 19.23 13.38
CA GLY A 14 -11.91 18.98 12.28
C GLY A 14 -11.22 18.97 10.92
N VAL A 15 -10.31 19.93 10.68
CA VAL A 15 -9.52 19.99 9.45
C VAL A 15 -8.63 18.75 9.28
N ILE A 16 -7.97 18.29 10.34
CA ILE A 16 -7.15 17.07 10.32
C ILE A 16 -8.02 15.86 9.96
N PHE A 17 -9.18 15.71 10.59
CA PHE A 17 -10.09 14.60 10.29
C PHE A 17 -10.61 14.61 8.86
N ILE A 18 -10.93 15.79 8.31
CA ILE A 18 -11.30 15.93 6.90
C ILE A 18 -10.14 15.47 6.01
N GLY A 19 -8.90 15.84 6.34
CA GLY A 19 -7.70 15.41 5.61
C GLY A 19 -7.50 13.90 5.64
N ILE A 20 -7.54 13.29 6.82
CA ILE A 20 -7.38 11.83 6.99
C ILE A 20 -8.50 11.07 6.28
N ALA A 21 -9.75 11.49 6.47
CA ALA A 21 -10.90 10.87 5.81
C ALA A 21 -10.78 10.98 4.28
N GLY A 22 -10.30 12.11 3.76
CA GLY A 22 -10.03 12.31 2.34
C GLY A 22 -8.95 11.38 1.79
N LEU A 23 -7.88 11.14 2.54
CA LEU A 23 -6.83 10.19 2.15
C LEU A 23 -7.37 8.74 2.16
N MET A 24 -8.03 8.34 3.24
CA MET A 24 -8.54 6.97 3.37
C MET A 24 -9.64 6.63 2.35
N ALA A 25 -10.39 7.62 1.86
CA ALA A 25 -11.49 7.39 0.93
C ALA A 25 -11.08 6.79 -0.42
N TRP A 26 -9.83 6.96 -0.85
CA TRP A 26 -9.30 6.40 -2.11
C TRP A 26 -8.12 5.47 -1.92
N ASP A 27 -7.72 5.22 -0.67
CA ASP A 27 -6.64 4.29 -0.38
C ASP A 27 -7.09 2.86 -0.63
N VAL A 28 -6.22 2.04 -1.24
CA VAL A 28 -6.50 0.63 -1.53
C VAL A 28 -5.42 -0.20 -0.85
N GLU A 29 -5.81 -0.86 0.23
CA GLU A 29 -4.94 -1.75 0.99
C GLU A 29 -5.47 -3.18 0.93
N ASP A 30 -4.60 -4.12 0.60
CA ASP A 30 -4.89 -5.55 0.56
C ASP A 30 -3.81 -6.32 1.31
N VAL A 31 -4.06 -6.59 2.59
CA VAL A 31 -3.15 -7.35 3.45
C VAL A 31 -3.52 -8.83 3.39
N ARG A 32 -2.65 -9.63 2.76
CA ARG A 32 -2.84 -11.08 2.63
C ARG A 32 -1.54 -11.84 2.76
N THR A 33 -1.67 -13.13 3.09
CA THR A 33 -0.58 -14.09 2.92
C THR A 33 -0.67 -14.69 1.53
N ALA A 34 0.20 -14.23 0.63
CA ALA A 34 0.33 -14.82 -0.70
C ALA A 34 1.21 -16.07 -0.67
N LYS A 35 0.85 -17.08 -1.46
CA LYS A 35 1.69 -18.26 -1.72
C LYS A 35 2.45 -18.09 -3.03
N ILE A 36 3.59 -18.75 -3.14
CA ILE A 36 4.34 -18.81 -4.41
C ILE A 36 3.43 -19.44 -5.49
N GLY A 37 3.36 -18.79 -6.65
CA GLY A 37 2.47 -19.12 -7.77
C GLY A 37 1.05 -18.56 -7.65
N GLU A 38 0.66 -17.98 -6.51
CA GLU A 38 -0.66 -17.39 -6.31
C GLU A 38 -0.74 -16.02 -7.01
N THR A 39 -1.83 -15.80 -7.73
CA THR A 39 -2.16 -14.51 -8.35
C THR A 39 -3.35 -13.87 -7.65
N PHE A 40 -3.25 -12.57 -7.38
CA PHE A 40 -4.30 -11.79 -6.73
C PHE A 40 -4.44 -10.41 -7.36
N ASP A 41 -5.65 -9.84 -7.28
CA ASP A 41 -5.96 -8.55 -7.88
C ASP A 41 -5.98 -7.43 -6.83
N VAL A 42 -5.26 -6.32 -7.09
CA VAL A 42 -5.24 -5.11 -6.25
C VAL A 42 -5.30 -3.87 -7.14
N ALA A 43 -6.24 -2.96 -6.87
CA ALA A 43 -6.39 -1.70 -7.59
C ALA A 43 -6.37 -1.81 -9.14
N GLY A 44 -6.86 -2.92 -9.69
CA GLY A 44 -6.89 -3.19 -11.14
C GLY A 44 -5.59 -3.76 -11.73
N TYR A 45 -4.65 -4.19 -10.89
CA TYR A 45 -3.47 -4.96 -11.27
C TYR A 45 -3.61 -6.39 -10.79
N SER A 46 -3.14 -7.34 -11.59
CA SER A 46 -2.98 -8.74 -11.18
C SER A 46 -1.52 -8.97 -10.82
N ILE A 47 -1.27 -9.32 -9.57
CA ILE A 47 0.06 -9.53 -8.98
C ILE A 47 0.24 -11.02 -8.70
N THR A 48 1.35 -11.59 -9.16
CA THR A 48 1.72 -12.98 -8.89
C THR A 48 3.01 -13.02 -8.08
N LEU A 49 3.00 -13.73 -6.95
CA LEU A 49 4.23 -14.02 -6.21
C LEU A 49 4.96 -15.17 -6.93
N VAL A 50 6.07 -14.87 -7.61
CA VAL A 50 6.80 -15.83 -8.45
C VAL A 50 7.78 -16.64 -7.63
N ASP A 51 8.55 -15.99 -6.76
CA ASP A 51 9.57 -16.63 -5.93
C ASP A 51 9.84 -15.81 -4.66
N VAL A 52 10.40 -16.48 -3.64
CA VAL A 52 10.97 -15.83 -2.47
C VAL A 52 12.30 -16.50 -2.15
N HIS A 53 13.39 -15.75 -2.18
CA HIS A 53 14.73 -16.27 -1.91
C HIS A 53 15.52 -15.36 -0.99
N ARG A 54 16.58 -15.93 -0.40
CA ARG A 54 17.51 -15.21 0.46
C ARG A 54 18.77 -14.88 -0.31
N GLU A 55 19.17 -13.62 -0.29
CA GLU A 55 20.37 -13.11 -0.95
C GLU A 55 21.35 -12.46 0.05
N PRO A 56 22.67 -12.57 -0.18
CA PRO A 56 23.67 -11.86 0.60
C PRO A 56 23.80 -10.40 0.14
N GLY A 57 23.70 -9.48 1.09
CA GLY A 57 24.12 -8.09 0.94
C GLY A 57 25.57 -7.88 1.42
N PRO A 58 26.11 -6.65 1.31
CA PRO A 58 27.51 -6.36 1.67
C PRO A 58 27.89 -6.77 3.09
N ASN A 59 26.95 -6.67 4.04
CA ASN A 59 27.15 -7.01 5.45
C ASN A 59 25.88 -7.58 6.10
N TYR A 60 24.94 -8.15 5.33
CA TYR A 60 23.65 -8.67 5.84
C TYR A 60 23.08 -9.75 4.92
N PHE A 61 22.00 -10.41 5.35
CA PHE A 61 21.16 -11.24 4.48
C PHE A 61 19.81 -10.56 4.28
N SER A 62 19.31 -10.59 3.06
CA SER A 62 17.97 -10.11 2.70
C SER A 62 17.11 -11.28 2.24
N THR A 63 15.83 -11.26 2.58
CA THR A 63 14.84 -12.12 1.94
C THR A 63 14.09 -11.24 0.96
N LYS A 64 14.17 -11.54 -0.33
CA LYS A 64 13.49 -10.80 -1.39
C LYS A 64 12.43 -11.65 -2.05
N ALA A 65 11.37 -10.99 -2.51
CA ALA A 65 10.38 -11.62 -3.37
C ALA A 65 10.61 -11.23 -4.83
N GLU A 66 10.23 -12.10 -5.76
CA GLU A 66 10.00 -11.74 -7.16
C GLU A 66 8.50 -11.66 -7.39
N MET A 67 8.00 -10.49 -7.78
CA MET A 67 6.58 -10.24 -8.00
C MET A 67 6.34 -9.81 -9.42
N LEU A 68 5.56 -10.59 -10.17
CA LEU A 68 5.10 -10.25 -11.51
C LEU A 68 3.85 -9.40 -11.42
N VAL A 69 3.85 -8.24 -12.06
CA VAL A 69 2.71 -7.32 -12.09
C VAL A 69 2.18 -7.23 -13.52
N SER A 70 0.88 -7.48 -13.68
CA SER A 70 0.20 -7.37 -14.97
C SER A 70 -1.05 -6.51 -14.88
N ARG A 71 -1.46 -5.95 -16.02
CA ARG A 71 -2.69 -5.16 -16.15
C ARG A 71 -3.36 -5.48 -17.47
N ALA A 72 -4.63 -5.88 -17.41
CA ALA A 72 -5.40 -6.32 -18.58
C ALA A 72 -4.67 -7.41 -19.40
N GLY A 73 -4.10 -8.40 -18.71
CA GLY A 73 -3.39 -9.53 -19.31
C GLY A 73 -2.01 -9.22 -19.89
N ARG A 74 -1.51 -7.98 -19.77
CA ARG A 74 -0.15 -7.61 -20.18
C ARG A 74 0.71 -7.39 -18.96
N GLU A 75 1.89 -7.99 -18.95
CA GLU A 75 2.93 -7.68 -17.98
C GLU A 75 3.29 -6.19 -18.05
N VAL A 76 3.40 -5.54 -16.89
CA VAL A 76 3.78 -4.13 -16.77
C VAL A 76 5.07 -3.93 -15.99
N ALA A 77 5.39 -4.83 -15.06
CA ALA A 77 6.64 -4.79 -14.28
C ALA A 77 6.92 -6.13 -13.60
N VAL A 78 8.19 -6.34 -13.26
CA VAL A 78 8.64 -7.30 -12.25
C VAL A 78 9.25 -6.50 -11.10
N LEU A 79 8.81 -6.77 -9.87
CA LEU A 79 9.27 -6.08 -8.67
C LEU A 79 10.10 -7.04 -7.80
N TYR A 80 11.12 -6.49 -7.15
CA TYR A 80 12.00 -7.22 -6.22
C TYR A 80 12.02 -6.58 -4.81
N PRO A 81 10.88 -6.56 -4.10
CA PRO A 81 10.80 -6.01 -2.76
C PRO A 81 11.54 -6.85 -1.72
#